data_AF-A0A5C6PMN8-F1
#
_entry.id   AF-A0A5C6PMN8-F1
#
_cell.length_a   1.000
_cell.length_b   1.000
_cell.length_c   1.000
_cell.angle_alpha   90.00
_cell.angle_beta   90.00
_cell.angle_gamma   90.00
#
_symmetry.space_group_name_H-M   'P 1'
#
loop_
_entity.id
_entity.type
_entity.pdbx_description
1 polymer ?
#
loop_
_entity_poly.entity_id
_entity_poly.type
_entity_poly.pdbx_seq_one_letter_code
_entity_poly.pdbx_strand_id
1 'polypeptide(L)'
;MILVSGLTEEFKVARTREALQYRDSRDCKVSSAGIEVKTGRKWKAEKAVDVAESRLRQKALVGAVATGRTGLGYFPKTQVSHARGKERNHLLQEEVRAGVEEERVGRAVGLRQQGAWTRWESALQRKVTWSNIMQADFHHVRFLVAAVYDALPNPANLHAWGKSETPTCSLCSGRGSLEHLLSSCPKSLADSRYHWRHDQVLKAVAESIALAISTSKHHHAPKKAISFIKAGERPRAGPQITTGLLHTAPDWQLHVDLGKQLIFPQHIVTTSLRPDMIIISEASKHLIMLELKVPWEERIEEAN
;
A
#
# COMPACT_ATOMS: atom_id res chain seq x y z
N MET A 1 -1.41 -1.13 4.40
CA MET A 1 -0.78 -0.48 5.58
C MET A 1 -1.12 1.01 5.59
N ILE A 2 -1.64 1.52 6.71
CA ILE A 2 -1.83 2.97 6.91
C ILE A 2 -0.47 3.52 7.35
N LEU A 3 0.26 4.13 6.41
CA LEU A 3 1.53 4.82 6.70
C LEU A 3 1.24 6.20 7.29
N VAL A 4 1.15 6.25 8.62
CA VAL A 4 1.40 7.48 9.37
C VAL A 4 2.81 7.34 9.93
N SER A 5 3.73 8.23 9.56
CA SER A 5 5.06 8.25 10.17
C SER A 5 4.90 8.44 11.67
N GLY A 6 5.60 7.62 12.46
CA GLY A 6 5.43 7.65 13.90
C GLY A 6 6.01 8.95 14.47
N LEU A 7 5.36 9.58 15.44
CA LEU A 7 5.94 10.73 16.14
C LEU A 7 7.34 10.42 16.71
N THR A 8 7.56 9.16 17.13
CA THR A 8 8.87 8.67 17.57
C THR A 8 9.90 8.64 16.45
N GLU A 9 9.50 8.25 15.24
CA GLU A 9 10.38 8.23 14.07
C GLU A 9 10.80 9.65 13.71
N GLU A 10 9.84 10.56 13.55
CA GLU A 10 10.09 11.98 13.23
C GLU A 10 10.95 12.65 14.31
N PHE A 11 10.66 12.39 15.59
CA PHE A 11 11.48 12.89 16.68
C PHE A 11 12.93 12.38 16.60
N LYS A 12 13.13 11.07 16.40
CA LYS A 12 14.47 10.48 16.31
C LYS A 12 15.24 11.03 15.10
N VAL A 13 14.61 11.10 13.92
CA VAL A 13 15.22 11.66 12.70
C VAL A 13 15.56 13.14 12.87
N ALA A 14 14.67 13.94 13.45
CA ALA A 14 14.91 15.36 13.70
C ALA A 14 16.09 15.59 14.66
N ARG A 15 16.17 14.82 15.76
CA ARG A 15 17.29 14.91 16.71
C ARG A 15 18.60 14.40 16.13
N THR A 16 18.55 13.37 15.29
CA THR A 16 19.71 12.93 14.50
C THR A 16 20.20 14.02 13.56
N ARG A 17 19.28 14.71 12.86
CA ARG A 17 19.63 15.83 11.97
C ARG A 17 20.32 16.96 12.73
N GLU A 18 19.79 17.32 13.90
CA GLU A 18 20.37 18.33 14.79
C GLU A 18 21.79 17.93 15.24
N ALA A 19 22.00 16.67 15.62
CA ALA A 19 23.31 16.17 16.04
C ALA A 19 24.33 16.21 14.90
N LEU A 20 23.93 15.79 13.70
CA LEU A 20 24.77 15.87 12.50
C LEU A 20 25.08 17.32 12.12
N GLN A 21 24.16 18.26 12.35
CA GLN A 21 24.38 19.67 12.06
C GLN A 21 25.45 20.29 12.97
N TYR A 22 25.48 19.93 14.26
CA TYR A 22 26.53 20.40 15.17
C TYR A 22 27.87 19.74 14.84
N ARG A 23 27.88 18.40 14.68
CA ARG A 23 29.09 17.63 14.39
C ARG A 23 29.76 18.03 13.09
N ASP A 24 28.98 18.19 12.03
CA ASP A 24 29.47 18.47 10.68
C ASP A 24 29.38 19.98 10.33
N SER A 25 29.30 20.84 11.35
CA SER A 25 29.26 22.29 11.17
C SER A 25 30.53 22.79 10.47
N ARG A 26 30.37 23.79 9.59
CA ARG A 26 31.51 24.48 8.97
C ARG A 26 32.24 25.39 9.95
N ASP A 27 31.58 25.81 11.02
CA ASP A 27 32.18 26.60 12.08
C ASP A 27 32.94 25.67 13.04
N CYS A 28 34.26 25.82 13.06
CA CYS A 28 35.15 24.99 13.89
C CYS A 28 34.86 25.13 15.39
N LYS A 29 34.31 26.27 15.86
CA LYS A 29 33.92 26.44 17.26
C LYS A 29 32.73 25.56 17.58
N VAL A 30 31.77 25.43 16.65
CA VAL A 30 30.58 24.61 16.83
C VAL A 30 30.92 23.13 16.74
N SER A 31 31.69 22.71 15.72
CA SER A 31 32.05 21.30 15.54
C SER A 31 32.94 20.77 16.68
N SER A 32 33.78 21.62 17.27
CA SER A 32 34.70 21.24 18.34
C SER A 32 34.12 21.41 19.75
N ALA A 33 32.94 22.02 19.89
CA ALA A 33 32.34 22.29 21.19
C ALA A 33 31.75 21.04 21.88
N GLY A 34 31.71 19.89 21.22
CA GLY A 34 31.16 18.65 21.81
C GLY A 34 29.69 18.80 22.23
N ILE A 35 28.91 19.52 21.44
CA ILE A 35 27.51 19.85 21.76
C ILE A 35 26.67 18.56 21.73
N GLU A 36 26.31 18.07 22.91
CA GLU A 36 25.39 16.93 23.03
C GLU A 36 23.94 17.40 22.82
N VAL A 37 23.28 16.84 21.80
CA VAL A 37 21.86 17.10 21.55
C VAL A 37 21.04 16.51 22.69
N LYS A 38 20.28 17.37 23.39
CA LYS A 38 19.42 16.95 24.48
C LYS A 38 18.32 16.03 23.98
N THR A 39 18.46 14.75 24.28
CA THR A 39 17.43 13.73 24.11
C THR A 39 16.94 13.22 25.47
N GLY A 40 15.83 12.48 25.49
CA GLY A 40 15.34 11.86 26.73
C GLY A 40 16.26 10.75 27.25
N ARG A 41 15.95 10.21 28.44
CA ARG A 41 16.79 9.18 29.10
C ARG A 41 16.90 7.85 28.33
N LYS A 42 15.89 7.52 27.52
CA LYS A 42 15.76 6.21 26.86
C LYS A 42 16.49 6.10 25.53
N TRP A 43 16.90 7.20 24.92
CA TRP A 43 17.48 7.21 23.58
C TRP A 43 18.43 8.40 23.41
N LYS A 44 19.58 8.17 22.76
CA LYS A 44 20.59 9.19 22.47
C LYS A 44 20.83 9.31 20.97
N ALA A 45 20.85 10.54 20.47
CA ALA A 45 21.02 10.82 19.03
C ALA A 45 22.42 10.43 18.54
N GLU A 46 23.48 10.74 19.30
CA GLU A 46 24.86 10.42 18.95
C GLU A 46 25.07 8.91 18.77
N LYS A 47 24.62 8.11 19.75
CA LYS A 47 24.68 6.63 19.65
C LYS A 47 23.93 6.12 18.42
N ALA A 48 22.79 6.73 18.07
CA ALA A 48 22.03 6.33 16.89
C ALA A 48 22.78 6.68 15.59
N VAL A 49 23.51 7.79 15.55
CA VAL A 49 24.39 8.15 14.43
C VAL A 49 25.53 7.13 14.30
N ASP A 50 26.17 6.72 15.39
CA ASP A 50 27.26 5.73 15.36
C ASP A 50 26.78 4.37 14.83
N VAL A 51 25.59 3.93 15.26
CA VAL A 51 24.95 2.71 14.75
C VAL A 51 24.60 2.86 13.27
N ALA A 52 24.04 4.01 12.86
CA ALA A 52 23.72 4.28 11.46
C ALA A 52 24.96 4.30 10.57
N GLU A 53 26.07 4.88 11.03
CA GLU A 53 27.37 4.84 10.33
C GLU A 53 27.87 3.40 10.17
N SER A 54 27.76 2.58 11.22
CA SER A 54 28.16 1.18 11.17
C SER A 54 27.31 0.39 10.17
N ARG A 55 25.98 0.61 10.15
CA ARG A 55 25.06 0.01 9.16
C ARG A 55 25.37 0.45 7.73
N LEU A 56 25.67 1.74 7.50
CA LEU A 56 26.07 2.23 6.19
C LEU A 56 27.38 1.57 5.70
N ARG A 57 28.37 1.43 6.59
CA ARG A 57 29.63 0.73 6.28
C ARG A 57 29.37 -0.74 5.93
N GLN A 58 28.54 -1.42 6.70
CA GLN A 58 28.15 -2.81 6.42
C GLN A 58 27.45 -2.92 5.06
N LYS A 59 26.48 -2.04 4.73
CA LYS A 59 25.83 -2.03 3.42
C LYS A 59 26.80 -1.78 2.27
N ALA A 60 27.79 -0.89 2.48
CA ALA A 60 28.83 -0.64 1.49
C ALA A 60 29.71 -1.88 1.23
N LEU A 61 29.99 -2.68 2.27
CA LEU A 61 30.76 -3.93 2.17
C LEU A 61 29.96 -5.06 1.52
N VAL A 62 28.70 -5.24 1.91
CA VAL A 62 27.80 -6.28 1.36
C VAL A 62 27.54 -6.02 -0.12
N GLY A 63 27.45 -4.76 -0.53
CA GLY A 63 27.26 -4.39 -1.93
C GLY A 63 25.85 -4.71 -2.44
N ALA A 64 25.73 -4.93 -3.75
CA ALA A 64 24.46 -5.22 -4.39
C ALA A 64 24.08 -6.69 -4.19
N VAL A 65 22.94 -6.93 -3.54
CA VAL A 65 22.37 -8.27 -3.36
C VAL A 65 21.17 -8.42 -4.29
N ALA A 66 20.97 -9.63 -4.83
CA ALA A 66 19.76 -9.95 -5.58
C ALA A 66 18.53 -9.72 -4.69
N THR A 67 17.53 -9.01 -5.22
CA THR A 67 16.31 -8.66 -4.47
C THR A 67 15.11 -9.32 -5.13
N GLY A 68 14.46 -10.22 -4.41
CA GLY A 68 13.35 -11.03 -4.94
C GLY A 68 13.80 -11.92 -6.11
N ARG A 69 12.98 -11.99 -7.16
CA ARG A 69 13.29 -12.74 -8.41
C ARG A 69 14.09 -11.93 -9.42
N THR A 70 14.49 -10.70 -9.09
CA THR A 70 15.27 -9.86 -10.01
C THR A 70 16.74 -10.26 -9.97
N GLY A 71 17.39 -10.23 -11.14
CA GLY A 71 18.80 -10.55 -11.27
C GLY A 71 19.71 -9.53 -10.57
N LEU A 72 20.96 -9.92 -10.32
CA LEU A 72 21.99 -9.03 -9.79
C LEU A 72 22.15 -7.80 -10.70
N GLY A 73 22.14 -6.61 -10.09
CA GLY A 73 22.36 -5.34 -10.80
C GLY A 73 21.10 -4.68 -11.39
N TYR A 74 19.91 -5.26 -11.19
CA TYR A 74 18.65 -4.65 -11.66
C TYR A 74 18.33 -3.32 -10.95
N PHE A 75 18.61 -3.23 -9.64
CA PHE A 75 18.35 -2.02 -8.88
C PHE A 75 19.60 -1.10 -8.82
N PRO A 76 19.42 0.23 -8.99
CA PRO A 76 20.52 1.19 -8.92
C PRO A 76 21.25 1.13 -7.58
N LYS A 77 22.58 1.25 -7.64
CA LYS A 77 23.45 1.28 -6.45
C LYS A 77 23.36 2.64 -5.75
N THR A 78 23.01 2.66 -4.46
CA THR A 78 23.34 3.81 -3.60
C THR A 78 24.85 3.79 -3.36
N GLN A 79 25.59 4.73 -3.96
CA GLN A 79 27.05 4.82 -3.80
C GLN A 79 27.42 5.45 -2.44
N VAL A 80 27.20 4.72 -1.36
CA VAL A 80 27.46 5.16 0.02
C VAL A 80 28.91 5.62 0.22
N SER A 81 29.88 5.00 -0.47
CA SER A 81 31.30 5.33 -0.39
C SER A 81 31.67 6.72 -0.94
N HIS A 82 30.85 7.28 -1.84
CA HIS A 82 31.11 8.58 -2.46
C HIS A 82 30.30 9.72 -1.83
N ALA A 83 29.27 9.39 -1.04
CA ALA A 83 28.42 10.39 -0.39
C ALA A 83 29.22 11.25 0.61
N ARG A 84 29.13 12.58 0.47
CA ARG A 84 29.80 13.55 1.35
C ARG A 84 28.85 14.66 1.80
N GLY A 85 29.16 15.26 2.95
CA GLY A 85 28.39 16.38 3.49
C GLY A 85 26.90 16.08 3.61
N LYS A 86 26.07 16.92 2.98
CA LYS A 86 24.60 16.82 3.06
C LYS A 86 24.06 15.46 2.59
N GLU A 87 24.64 14.88 1.54
CA GLU A 87 24.20 13.59 1.00
C GLU A 87 24.44 12.47 2.01
N ARG A 88 25.63 12.43 2.62
CA ARG A 88 25.94 11.47 3.70
C ARG A 88 25.01 11.65 4.90
N ASN A 89 24.71 12.90 5.25
CA ASN A 89 23.83 13.20 6.39
C ASN A 89 22.38 12.79 6.11
N HIS A 90 21.95 12.84 4.85
CA HIS A 90 20.66 12.31 4.44
C HIS A 90 20.64 10.78 4.55
N LEU A 91 21.68 10.08 4.06
CA LEU A 91 21.77 8.62 4.19
C LEU A 91 21.77 8.16 5.66
N LEU A 92 22.46 8.88 6.55
CA LEU A 92 22.45 8.59 7.98
C LEU A 92 21.06 8.77 8.61
N GLN A 93 20.33 9.82 8.21
CA GLN A 93 18.95 10.02 8.64
C GLN A 93 18.03 8.88 8.17
N GLU A 94 18.18 8.44 6.92
CA GLU A 94 17.42 7.31 6.39
C GLU A 94 17.77 5.98 7.07
N GLU A 95 19.02 5.74 7.46
CA GLU A 95 19.37 4.55 8.25
C GLU A 95 18.80 4.59 9.67
N VAL A 96 18.79 5.77 10.32
CA VAL A 96 18.12 5.91 11.62
C VAL A 96 16.62 5.63 11.48
N ARG A 97 15.97 6.18 10.44
CA ARG A 97 14.57 5.88 10.11
C ARG A 97 14.38 4.38 9.90
N ALA A 98 15.22 3.75 9.09
CA ALA A 98 15.15 2.32 8.81
C ALA A 98 15.29 1.47 10.09
N GLY A 99 16.17 1.84 11.01
CA GLY A 99 16.31 1.15 12.30
C GLY A 99 15.09 1.30 13.21
N VAL A 100 14.40 2.44 13.18
CA VAL A 100 13.13 2.63 13.90
C VAL A 100 12.03 1.77 13.30
N GLU A 101 11.95 1.73 11.96
CA GLU A 101 10.96 0.90 11.28
C GLU A 101 11.24 -0.60 11.49
N GLU A 102 12.50 -1.02 11.48
CA GLU A 102 12.89 -2.40 11.79
C GLU A 102 12.47 -2.83 13.20
N GLU A 103 12.66 -1.97 14.22
CA GLU A 103 12.17 -2.23 15.58
C GLU A 103 10.64 -2.34 15.63
N ARG A 104 9.94 -1.48 14.89
CA ARG A 104 8.48 -1.48 14.80
C ARG A 104 7.96 -2.74 14.11
N VAL A 105 8.54 -3.12 12.97
CA VAL A 105 8.19 -4.34 12.23
C VAL A 105 8.50 -5.57 13.08
N GLY A 106 9.66 -5.63 13.74
CA GLY A 106 10.03 -6.73 14.63
C GLY A 106 9.01 -6.95 15.76
N ARG A 107 8.49 -5.87 16.34
CA ARG A 107 7.38 -5.96 17.31
C ARG A 107 6.08 -6.42 16.64
N ALA A 108 5.77 -5.90 15.46
CA ALA A 108 4.55 -6.24 14.73
C ALA A 108 4.51 -7.73 14.37
N VAL A 109 5.62 -8.34 13.95
CA VAL A 109 5.69 -9.79 13.64
C VAL A 109 5.28 -10.66 14.84
N GLY A 110 5.56 -10.21 16.07
CA GLY A 110 5.13 -10.90 17.29
C GLY A 110 3.63 -10.80 17.60
N LEU A 111 2.90 -9.89 16.94
CA LEU A 111 1.47 -9.70 17.14
C LEU A 111 0.68 -10.55 16.15
N ARG A 112 0.10 -11.66 16.61
CA ARG A 112 -0.63 -12.60 15.73
C ARG A 112 -1.71 -11.93 14.88
N GLN A 113 -2.51 -11.03 15.46
CA GLN A 113 -3.65 -10.41 14.78
C GLN A 113 -3.28 -9.04 14.20
N GLN A 114 -2.83 -8.10 15.05
CA GLN A 114 -2.46 -6.74 14.62
C GLN A 114 -1.18 -6.70 13.77
N GLY A 115 -0.41 -7.78 13.76
CA GLY A 115 0.78 -7.95 12.93
C GLY A 115 0.54 -8.73 11.65
N ALA A 116 -0.68 -9.20 11.38
CA ALA A 116 -0.97 -10.01 10.20
C ALA A 116 -0.58 -9.31 8.88
N TRP A 117 -0.63 -7.97 8.86
CA TRP A 117 -0.20 -7.15 7.72
C TRP A 117 1.27 -7.33 7.33
N THR A 118 2.12 -7.83 8.22
CA THR A 118 3.53 -8.11 7.92
C THR A 118 3.71 -9.20 6.85
N ARG A 119 2.66 -9.98 6.57
CA ARG A 119 2.63 -11.04 5.55
C ARG A 119 1.99 -10.59 4.23
N TRP A 120 1.52 -9.35 4.14
CA TRP A 120 0.82 -8.85 2.96
C TRP A 120 1.82 -8.30 1.93
N GLU A 121 2.57 -9.18 1.26
CA GLU A 121 3.61 -8.80 0.31
C GLU A 121 3.02 -8.24 -1.01
N SER A 122 1.95 -8.87 -1.52
CA SER A 122 1.30 -8.48 -2.78
C SER A 122 0.06 -7.57 -2.64
N ALA A 123 -0.18 -7.01 -1.46
CA ALA A 123 -1.34 -6.14 -1.24
C ALA A 123 -1.05 -4.68 -1.59
N LEU A 124 -1.95 -4.05 -2.36
CA LEU A 124 -1.89 -2.61 -2.59
C LEU A 124 -2.03 -1.85 -1.27
N GLN A 125 -1.07 -0.98 -0.98
CA GLN A 125 -1.13 -0.15 0.21
C GLN A 125 -2.21 0.93 0.07
N ARG A 126 -3.24 0.87 0.92
CA ARG A 126 -4.16 1.99 1.09
C ARG A 126 -3.43 3.18 1.73
N LYS A 127 -3.15 4.21 0.93
CA LYS A 127 -2.61 5.49 1.43
C LYS A 127 -3.74 6.29 2.06
N VAL A 128 -3.75 6.35 3.39
CA VAL A 128 -4.65 7.24 4.14
C VAL A 128 -3.92 8.56 4.33
N THR A 129 -4.39 9.62 3.67
CA THR A 129 -3.79 10.96 3.83
C THR A 129 -4.37 11.68 5.04
N TRP A 130 -3.67 12.71 5.53
CA TRP A 130 -4.22 13.61 6.54
C TRP A 130 -5.56 14.21 6.12
N SER A 131 -5.73 14.55 4.84
CA SER A 131 -7.01 15.02 4.32
C SER A 131 -8.12 13.99 4.48
N ASN A 132 -7.85 12.70 4.22
CA ASN A 132 -8.82 11.63 4.43
C ASN A 132 -9.21 11.50 5.91
N ILE A 133 -8.26 11.66 6.83
CA ILE A 133 -8.51 11.56 8.28
C ILE A 133 -9.31 12.77 8.77
N MET A 134 -8.93 13.97 8.35
CA MET A 134 -9.57 15.22 8.78
C MET A 134 -10.98 15.39 8.23
N GLN A 135 -11.27 14.83 7.06
CA GLN A 135 -12.60 14.84 6.45
C GLN A 135 -13.49 13.70 6.93
N ALA A 136 -12.89 12.60 7.40
CA ALA A 136 -13.64 11.48 7.95
C ALA A 136 -14.09 11.80 9.38
N ASP A 137 -15.26 11.28 9.75
CA ASP A 137 -15.63 11.30 11.15
C ASP A 137 -14.77 10.29 11.95
N PHE A 138 -14.78 10.45 13.27
CA PHE A 138 -14.05 9.57 14.17
C PHE A 138 -14.45 8.09 14.01
N HIS A 139 -15.73 7.79 13.80
CA HIS A 139 -16.21 6.42 13.73
C HIS A 139 -15.78 5.72 12.45
N HIS A 140 -15.75 6.40 11.29
CA HIS A 140 -15.21 5.84 10.06
C HIS A 140 -13.72 5.53 10.21
N VAL A 141 -12.91 6.43 10.79
CA VAL A 141 -11.48 6.17 10.99
C VAL A 141 -11.27 4.99 11.95
N ARG A 142 -12.00 4.96 13.08
CA ARG A 142 -11.96 3.85 14.04
C ARG A 142 -12.33 2.52 13.38
N PHE A 143 -13.41 2.51 12.59
CA PHE A 143 -13.86 1.32 11.87
C PHE A 143 -12.80 0.84 10.89
N LEU A 144 -12.23 1.73 10.07
CA LEU A 144 -11.22 1.38 9.08
C LEU A 144 -9.96 0.77 9.73
N VAL A 145 -9.48 1.38 10.81
CA VAL A 145 -8.32 0.85 11.55
C VAL A 145 -8.65 -0.52 12.15
N ALA A 146 -9.81 -0.66 12.80
CA ALA A 146 -10.23 -1.92 13.40
C ALA A 146 -10.45 -3.02 12.35
N ALA A 147 -11.00 -2.68 11.18
CA ALA A 147 -11.21 -3.63 10.08
C ALA A 147 -9.88 -4.17 9.54
N VAL A 148 -8.89 -3.29 9.33
CA VAL A 148 -7.56 -3.67 8.82
C VAL A 148 -6.82 -4.61 9.77
N TYR A 149 -6.96 -4.42 11.08
CA TYR A 149 -6.25 -5.23 12.08
C TYR A 149 -7.11 -6.34 12.69
N ASP A 150 -8.21 -6.72 12.04
CA ASP A 150 -9.16 -7.73 12.54
C ASP A 150 -9.55 -7.50 14.01
N ALA A 151 -9.77 -6.24 14.39
CA ALA A 151 -10.13 -5.83 15.75
C ALA A 151 -11.59 -5.35 15.85
N LEU A 152 -12.42 -5.70 14.85
CA LEU A 152 -13.86 -5.43 14.89
C LEU A 152 -14.56 -6.34 15.90
N PRO A 153 -15.71 -5.91 16.47
CA PRO A 153 -16.49 -6.73 17.39
C PRO A 153 -17.10 -7.94 16.66
N ASN A 154 -16.43 -9.08 16.75
CA ASN A 154 -16.93 -10.40 16.37
C ASN A 154 -16.93 -11.31 17.61
N PRO A 155 -17.66 -12.44 17.63
CA PRO A 155 -17.70 -13.33 18.79
C PRO A 155 -16.32 -13.73 19.33
N ALA A 156 -15.36 -14.04 18.46
CA ALA A 156 -14.02 -14.43 18.89
C ALA A 156 -13.26 -13.27 19.57
N ASN A 157 -13.35 -12.06 19.03
CA ASN A 157 -12.74 -10.86 19.61
C ASN A 157 -13.43 -10.42 20.89
N LEU A 158 -14.77 -10.47 20.94
CA LEU A 158 -15.54 -10.15 22.14
C LEU A 158 -15.18 -11.08 23.30
N HIS A 159 -15.02 -12.38 23.03
CA HIS A 159 -14.52 -13.33 24.00
C HIS A 159 -13.09 -13.02 24.45
N ALA A 160 -12.17 -12.72 23.52
CA ALA A 160 -10.81 -12.32 23.84
C ALA A 160 -10.73 -11.03 24.68
N TRP A 161 -11.72 -10.13 24.55
CA TRP A 161 -11.85 -8.91 25.35
C TRP A 161 -12.57 -9.12 26.69
N GLY A 162 -12.97 -10.35 27.02
CA GLY A 162 -13.74 -10.65 28.23
C GLY A 162 -15.17 -10.08 28.22
N LYS A 163 -15.71 -9.76 27.04
CA LYS A 163 -17.08 -9.22 26.86
C LYS A 163 -18.11 -10.27 26.48
N SER A 164 -17.67 -11.48 26.18
CA SER A 164 -18.53 -12.62 25.86
C SER A 164 -17.97 -13.89 26.49
N GLU A 165 -18.87 -14.76 26.96
CA GLU A 165 -18.49 -16.04 27.58
C GLU A 165 -18.00 -17.07 26.57
N THR A 166 -18.43 -16.98 25.31
CA THR A 166 -18.03 -17.95 24.28
C THR A 166 -17.65 -17.28 22.96
N PRO A 167 -16.66 -17.81 22.22
CA PRO A 167 -16.23 -17.27 20.94
C PRO A 167 -17.07 -17.80 19.77
N THR A 168 -18.35 -18.14 19.98
CA THR A 168 -19.13 -18.95 19.04
C THR A 168 -19.92 -18.12 18.03
N CYS A 169 -20.03 -18.64 16.80
CA CYS A 169 -20.86 -18.11 15.74
C CYS A 169 -22.33 -18.37 16.06
N SER A 170 -23.16 -17.34 16.02
CA SER A 170 -24.60 -17.44 16.27
C SER A 170 -25.35 -18.30 15.25
N LEU A 171 -24.78 -18.51 14.06
CA LEU A 171 -25.41 -19.32 13.02
C LEU A 171 -25.03 -20.79 13.16
N CYS A 172 -23.74 -21.13 13.15
CA CYS A 172 -23.29 -22.52 13.02
C CYS A 172 -22.55 -23.07 14.26
N SER A 173 -22.47 -22.32 15.34
CA SER A 173 -21.78 -22.69 16.60
C SER A 173 -20.27 -22.92 16.48
N GLY A 174 -19.67 -22.80 15.29
CA GLY A 174 -18.22 -22.75 15.09
C GLY A 174 -17.58 -21.50 15.70
N ARG A 175 -16.25 -21.36 15.66
CA ARG A 175 -15.57 -20.17 16.17
C ARG A 175 -15.91 -18.94 15.30
N GLY A 176 -16.52 -17.92 15.87
CA GLY A 176 -16.97 -16.71 15.17
C GLY A 176 -15.87 -15.67 14.97
N SER A 177 -14.81 -15.99 14.22
CA SER A 177 -13.84 -15.01 13.70
C SER A 177 -14.43 -14.22 12.53
N LEU A 178 -13.80 -13.10 12.13
CA LEU A 178 -14.22 -12.39 10.89
C LEU A 178 -14.09 -13.29 9.66
N GLU A 179 -12.97 -13.99 9.49
CA GLU A 179 -12.77 -14.98 8.43
C GLU A 179 -13.94 -15.96 8.35
N HIS A 180 -14.32 -16.55 9.49
CA HIS A 180 -15.44 -17.49 9.56
C HIS A 180 -16.76 -16.82 9.15
N LEU A 181 -17.10 -15.67 9.73
CA LEU A 181 -18.38 -15.01 9.48
C LEU A 181 -18.53 -14.51 8.03
N LEU A 182 -17.42 -14.07 7.45
CA LEU A 182 -17.39 -13.48 6.13
C LEU A 182 -17.25 -14.54 5.02
N SER A 183 -16.46 -15.60 5.24
CA SER A 183 -16.08 -16.55 4.16
C SER A 183 -16.27 -18.04 4.47
N SER A 184 -16.28 -18.47 5.74
CA SER A 184 -16.18 -19.92 6.06
C SER A 184 -17.38 -20.52 6.84
N CYS A 185 -18.38 -19.73 7.21
CA CYS A 185 -19.61 -20.16 7.86
C CYS A 185 -20.53 -21.00 6.94
N PRO A 186 -20.75 -22.30 7.24
CA PRO A 186 -21.55 -23.19 6.39
C PRO A 186 -23.01 -22.74 6.23
N LYS A 187 -23.63 -22.22 7.30
CA LYS A 187 -25.01 -21.70 7.22
C LYS A 187 -25.10 -20.43 6.37
N SER A 188 -24.10 -19.56 6.43
CA SER A 188 -24.07 -18.36 5.58
C SER A 188 -23.93 -18.71 4.10
N LEU A 189 -23.17 -19.76 3.79
CA LEU A 189 -23.05 -20.30 2.44
C LEU A 189 -24.39 -20.87 1.96
N ALA A 190 -25.05 -21.72 2.76
CA ALA A 190 -26.33 -22.33 2.39
C ALA A 190 -27.43 -21.27 2.17
N ASP A 191 -27.45 -20.22 2.99
CA ASP A 191 -28.38 -19.09 2.90
C ASP A 191 -28.05 -18.11 1.75
N SER A 192 -27.07 -18.42 0.88
CA SER A 192 -26.61 -17.53 -0.21
C SER A 192 -26.13 -16.14 0.23
N ARG A 193 -25.74 -15.97 1.50
CA ARG A 193 -25.27 -14.66 2.02
C ARG A 193 -23.95 -14.24 1.41
N TYR A 194 -23.16 -15.19 0.92
CA TYR A 194 -21.89 -14.91 0.25
C TYR A 194 -22.12 -14.28 -1.11
N HIS A 195 -23.02 -14.87 -1.92
CA HIS A 195 -23.49 -14.25 -3.16
C HIS A 195 -24.02 -12.85 -2.90
N TRP A 196 -24.87 -12.67 -1.89
CA TRP A 196 -25.38 -11.33 -1.59
C TRP A 196 -24.27 -10.31 -1.28
N ARG A 197 -23.29 -10.65 -0.42
CA ARG A 197 -22.17 -9.75 -0.09
C ARG A 197 -21.29 -9.46 -1.31
N HIS A 198 -20.96 -10.50 -2.06
CA HIS A 198 -20.20 -10.41 -3.29
C HIS A 198 -20.88 -9.44 -4.27
N ASP A 199 -22.18 -9.65 -4.52
CA ASP A 199 -22.97 -8.86 -5.44
C ASP A 199 -23.10 -7.40 -4.97
N GLN A 200 -23.18 -7.13 -3.67
CA GLN A 200 -23.17 -5.76 -3.15
C GLN A 200 -21.85 -5.03 -3.46
N VAL A 201 -20.71 -5.71 -3.31
CA VAL A 201 -19.41 -5.11 -3.62
C VAL A 201 -19.24 -4.95 -5.12
N LEU A 202 -19.56 -6.00 -5.89
CA LEU A 202 -19.51 -5.98 -7.35
C LEU A 202 -20.37 -4.86 -7.93
N LYS A 203 -21.56 -4.61 -7.36
CA LYS A 203 -22.44 -3.51 -7.73
C LYS A 203 -21.80 -2.14 -7.51
N ALA A 204 -21.21 -1.90 -6.34
CA ALA A 204 -20.56 -0.62 -6.04
C ALA A 204 -19.35 -0.34 -6.96
N VAL A 205 -18.58 -1.38 -7.30
CA VAL A 205 -17.46 -1.29 -8.25
C VAL A 205 -17.99 -1.00 -9.66
N ALA A 206 -19.03 -1.72 -10.09
CA ALA A 206 -19.69 -1.51 -11.38
C ALA A 206 -20.22 -0.09 -11.56
N GLU A 207 -20.92 0.45 -10.55
CA GLU A 207 -21.43 1.83 -10.57
C GLU A 207 -20.30 2.85 -10.69
N SER A 208 -19.20 2.64 -9.96
CA SER A 208 -18.02 3.51 -10.01
C SER A 208 -17.34 3.48 -11.39
N ILE A 209 -17.19 2.30 -11.99
CA ILE A 209 -16.60 2.13 -13.32
C ILE A 209 -17.52 2.70 -14.40
N ALA A 210 -18.83 2.47 -14.31
CA ALA A 210 -19.79 3.05 -15.25
C ALA A 210 -19.75 4.59 -15.24
N LEU A 211 -19.64 5.20 -14.05
CA LEU A 211 -19.45 6.64 -13.90
C LEU A 211 -18.11 7.11 -14.49
N ALA A 212 -17.03 6.35 -14.30
CA ALA A 212 -15.73 6.68 -14.89
C ALA A 212 -15.75 6.59 -16.43
N ILE A 213 -16.43 5.58 -16.99
CA ILE A 213 -16.64 5.45 -18.44
C ILE A 213 -17.46 6.62 -18.98
N SER A 214 -18.55 7.03 -18.29
CA SER A 214 -19.38 8.13 -18.78
C SER A 214 -18.65 9.48 -18.75
N THR A 215 -17.84 9.74 -17.73
CA THR A 215 -17.06 10.98 -17.59
C THR A 215 -15.85 11.03 -18.52
N SER A 216 -15.18 9.91 -18.77
CA SER A 216 -14.00 9.83 -19.66
C SER A 216 -14.32 10.07 -21.13
N LYS A 217 -15.57 9.91 -21.58
CA LYS A 217 -16.01 10.25 -22.95
C LYS A 217 -15.66 11.68 -23.36
N HIS A 218 -15.47 12.58 -22.40
CA HIS A 218 -15.16 14.00 -22.63
C HIS A 218 -13.67 14.35 -22.56
N HIS A 219 -12.81 13.43 -22.10
CA HIS A 219 -11.38 13.66 -21.94
C HIS A 219 -10.60 12.76 -22.87
N HIS A 220 -10.17 13.31 -24.00
CA HIS A 220 -9.34 12.59 -24.97
C HIS A 220 -7.87 12.80 -24.68
N ALA A 221 -7.10 11.71 -24.77
CA ALA A 221 -5.66 11.84 -24.95
C ALA A 221 -5.44 12.70 -26.22
N PRO A 222 -4.68 13.82 -26.13
CA PRO A 222 -4.37 14.59 -27.33
C PRO A 222 -3.68 13.65 -28.31
N LYS A 223 -4.15 13.64 -29.57
CA LYS A 223 -3.43 12.96 -30.65
C LYS A 223 -1.96 13.37 -30.53
N LYS A 224 -1.03 12.40 -30.57
CA LYS A 224 0.41 12.68 -30.56
C LYS A 224 0.75 13.58 -31.75
N ALA A 225 0.64 14.88 -31.57
CA ALA A 225 1.09 15.86 -32.52
C ALA A 225 2.62 15.86 -32.42
N ILE A 226 3.28 15.56 -33.52
CA ILE A 226 4.74 15.72 -33.61
C ILE A 226 5.00 17.23 -33.40
N SER A 227 5.68 17.60 -32.31
CA SER A 227 6.13 18.98 -32.16
C SER A 227 7.38 19.16 -33.03
N PHE A 228 7.26 19.99 -34.07
CA PHE A 228 8.42 20.42 -34.83
C PHE A 228 9.21 21.40 -33.97
N ILE A 229 10.47 21.05 -33.68
CA ILE A 229 11.39 21.88 -32.92
C ILE A 229 12.37 22.51 -33.90
N LYS A 230 12.64 23.82 -33.78
CA LYS A 230 13.62 24.49 -34.65
C LYS A 230 15.03 23.98 -34.37
N ALA A 231 15.88 23.98 -35.39
CA ALA A 231 17.29 23.62 -35.23
C ALA A 231 17.96 24.49 -34.15
N GLY A 232 18.56 23.85 -33.14
CA GLY A 232 19.21 24.51 -32.01
C GLY A 232 18.33 24.68 -30.75
N GLU A 233 17.03 24.41 -30.82
CA GLU A 233 16.11 24.51 -29.68
C GLU A 233 16.01 23.17 -28.93
N ARG A 234 16.04 23.20 -27.58
CA ARG A 234 15.90 22.00 -26.75
C ARG A 234 14.42 21.72 -26.46
N PRO A 235 13.97 20.45 -26.48
CA PRO A 235 12.60 20.11 -26.10
C PRO A 235 12.31 20.58 -24.68
N ARG A 236 11.27 21.39 -24.50
CA ARG A 236 10.72 21.66 -23.16
C ARG A 236 9.90 20.44 -22.75
N ALA A 237 10.31 19.74 -21.70
CA ALA A 237 9.51 18.67 -21.12
C ALA A 237 8.22 19.29 -20.56
N GLY A 238 7.12 19.12 -21.28
CA GLY A 238 5.79 19.42 -20.75
C GLY A 238 5.43 18.45 -19.62
N PRO A 239 4.46 18.79 -18.75
CA PRO A 239 3.96 17.86 -17.76
C PRO A 239 3.45 16.59 -18.46
N GLN A 240 3.96 15.41 -18.06
CA GLN A 240 3.41 14.14 -18.53
C GLN A 240 1.99 14.00 -17.97
N ILE A 241 0.99 14.17 -18.83
CA ILE A 241 -0.39 13.84 -18.50
C ILE A 241 -0.48 12.31 -18.56
N THR A 242 -0.46 11.66 -17.41
CA THR A 242 -0.76 10.22 -17.31
C THR A 242 -2.26 10.05 -17.54
N THR A 243 -2.65 9.68 -18.76
CA THR A 243 -4.05 9.33 -19.06
C THR A 243 -4.35 7.93 -18.53
N GLY A 244 -5.39 7.78 -17.71
CA GLY A 244 -5.80 6.47 -17.18
C GLY A 244 -6.34 5.54 -18.27
N LEU A 245 -6.43 4.24 -17.99
CA LEU A 245 -6.80 3.19 -18.96
C LEU A 245 -8.10 3.48 -19.72
N LEU A 246 -9.13 4.02 -19.06
CA LEU A 246 -10.40 4.35 -19.72
C LEU A 246 -10.31 5.48 -20.75
N HIS A 247 -9.21 6.23 -20.81
CA HIS A 247 -9.00 7.29 -21.80
C HIS A 247 -8.44 6.75 -23.14
N THR A 248 -8.10 5.46 -23.22
CA THR A 248 -7.53 4.88 -24.45
C THR A 248 -8.57 4.61 -25.52
N ALA A 249 -9.85 4.55 -25.16
CA ALA A 249 -10.94 4.27 -26.09
C ALA A 249 -12.24 5.00 -25.73
N PRO A 250 -13.08 5.36 -26.72
CA PRO A 250 -14.35 6.05 -26.50
C PRO A 250 -15.56 5.10 -26.33
N ASP A 251 -15.41 3.85 -26.75
CA ASP A 251 -16.48 2.86 -26.96
C ASP A 251 -16.49 1.78 -25.89
N TRP A 252 -16.01 2.08 -24.68
CA TRP A 252 -16.02 1.13 -23.57
C TRP A 252 -17.44 0.63 -23.26
N GLN A 253 -17.61 -0.68 -23.33
CA GLN A 253 -18.80 -1.42 -22.93
C GLN A 253 -18.48 -2.19 -21.66
N LEU A 254 -19.30 -1.98 -20.63
CA LEU A 254 -19.18 -2.66 -19.34
C LEU A 254 -20.21 -3.77 -19.27
N HIS A 255 -19.77 -5.01 -19.04
CA HIS A 255 -20.63 -6.14 -18.69
C HIS A 255 -20.25 -6.63 -17.29
N VAL A 256 -21.26 -6.88 -16.48
CA VAL A 256 -21.10 -7.18 -15.05
C VAL A 256 -21.94 -8.38 -14.70
N ASP A 257 -21.38 -9.22 -13.84
CA ASP A 257 -21.96 -10.47 -13.47
C ASP A 257 -22.99 -10.38 -12.33
N LEU A 258 -23.99 -9.51 -12.49
CA LEU A 258 -24.98 -9.20 -11.46
C LEU A 258 -26.40 -9.51 -11.92
N GLY A 259 -27.08 -10.43 -11.22
CA GLY A 259 -28.48 -10.80 -11.46
C GLY A 259 -28.75 -11.55 -12.77
N LYS A 260 -27.87 -11.43 -13.77
CA LYS A 260 -27.87 -12.19 -15.01
C LYS A 260 -26.48 -12.78 -15.22
N GLN A 261 -26.44 -13.97 -15.83
CA GLN A 261 -25.18 -14.61 -16.16
C GLN A 261 -24.43 -13.79 -17.21
N LEU A 262 -23.24 -13.31 -16.88
CA LEU A 262 -22.32 -12.71 -17.84
C LEU A 262 -21.92 -13.76 -18.87
N ILE A 263 -22.09 -13.40 -20.14
CA ILE A 263 -21.70 -14.23 -21.28
C ILE A 263 -20.51 -13.55 -21.93
N PHE A 264 -19.39 -14.27 -22.03
CA PHE A 264 -18.21 -13.77 -22.72
C PHE A 264 -18.50 -13.63 -24.22
N PRO A 265 -18.18 -12.49 -24.86
CA PRO A 265 -18.44 -12.32 -26.28
C PRO A 265 -17.71 -13.37 -27.12
N GLN A 266 -18.50 -14.16 -27.86
CA GLN A 266 -18.02 -15.36 -28.56
C GLN A 266 -16.99 -15.04 -29.65
N HIS A 267 -17.03 -13.83 -30.22
CA HIS A 267 -16.08 -13.38 -31.24
C HIS A 267 -14.69 -13.06 -30.67
N ILE A 268 -14.55 -12.90 -29.34
CA ILE A 268 -13.25 -12.70 -28.68
C ILE A 268 -12.69 -14.05 -28.25
N VAL A 269 -13.47 -14.83 -27.48
CA VAL A 269 -13.09 -16.18 -27.06
C VAL A 269 -14.35 -17.00 -26.75
N THR A 270 -14.33 -18.27 -27.12
CA THR A 270 -15.36 -19.22 -26.71
C THR A 270 -14.94 -19.86 -25.38
N THR A 271 -15.58 -19.47 -24.28
CA THR A 271 -15.30 -20.00 -22.94
C THR A 271 -16.57 -20.11 -22.11
N SER A 272 -16.60 -21.09 -21.21
CA SER A 272 -17.62 -21.19 -20.16
C SER A 272 -17.22 -20.48 -18.87
N LEU A 273 -15.99 -19.95 -18.80
CA LEU A 273 -15.52 -19.18 -17.67
C LEU A 273 -16.21 -17.81 -17.62
N ARG A 274 -16.51 -17.38 -16.41
CA ARG A 274 -17.35 -16.22 -16.12
C ARG A 274 -16.60 -15.33 -15.13
N PRO A 275 -15.82 -14.36 -15.63
CA PRO A 275 -15.26 -13.35 -14.73
C PRO A 275 -16.38 -12.47 -14.16
N ASP A 276 -16.11 -11.81 -13.03
CA ASP A 276 -17.10 -10.94 -12.40
C ASP A 276 -17.44 -9.69 -13.23
N MET A 277 -16.48 -9.16 -13.99
CA MET A 277 -16.72 -8.06 -14.92
C MET A 277 -15.81 -8.13 -16.15
N ILE A 278 -16.33 -7.66 -17.28
CA ILE A 278 -15.53 -7.38 -18.48
C ILE A 278 -15.81 -5.97 -18.98
N ILE A 279 -14.75 -5.28 -19.41
CA ILE A 279 -14.82 -3.97 -20.04
C ILE A 279 -14.15 -4.07 -21.40
N ILE A 280 -14.88 -3.76 -22.46
CA ILE A 280 -14.45 -4.02 -23.84
C ILE A 280 -14.51 -2.75 -24.65
N SER A 281 -13.48 -2.52 -25.45
CA SER A 281 -13.53 -1.60 -26.58
C SER A 281 -13.19 -2.37 -27.84
N GLU A 282 -14.16 -2.47 -28.74
CA GLU A 282 -14.00 -3.15 -30.02
C GLU A 282 -13.13 -2.32 -30.98
N ALA A 283 -13.32 -0.99 -30.97
CA ALA A 283 -12.59 -0.09 -31.86
C ALA A 283 -11.09 -0.09 -31.59
N SER A 284 -10.71 -0.13 -30.31
CA SER A 284 -9.30 -0.15 -29.89
C SER A 284 -8.76 -1.55 -29.61
N LYS A 285 -9.61 -2.59 -29.70
CA LYS A 285 -9.28 -4.00 -29.37
C LYS A 285 -8.71 -4.19 -27.96
N HIS A 286 -9.28 -3.50 -26.98
CA HIS A 286 -8.92 -3.67 -25.58
C HIS A 286 -9.99 -4.47 -24.83
N LEU A 287 -9.52 -5.37 -23.97
CA LEU A 287 -10.33 -6.14 -23.04
C LEU A 287 -9.72 -6.00 -21.65
N ILE A 288 -10.55 -5.67 -20.67
CA ILE A 288 -10.20 -5.63 -19.25
C ILE A 288 -11.10 -6.65 -18.56
N MET A 289 -10.49 -7.63 -17.88
CA MET A 289 -11.20 -8.60 -17.05
C MET A 289 -10.94 -8.28 -15.59
N LEU A 290 -11.99 -8.35 -14.77
CA LEU A 290 -11.92 -8.10 -13.35
C LEU A 290 -12.52 -9.29 -12.60
N GLU A 291 -11.79 -9.76 -11.59
CA GLU A 291 -12.20 -10.82 -10.68
C GLU A 291 -12.11 -10.29 -9.24
N LEU A 292 -13.15 -10.53 -8.45
CA LEU A 292 -13.36 -9.96 -7.14
C LEU A 292 -13.18 -11.02 -6.05
N LYS A 293 -12.04 -10.96 -5.36
CA LYS A 293 -11.74 -11.83 -4.22
C LYS A 293 -12.24 -11.22 -2.90
N VAL A 294 -13.56 -11.22 -2.70
CA VAL A 294 -14.23 -10.78 -1.47
C VAL A 294 -14.97 -11.94 -0.79
N PRO A 295 -15.22 -11.88 0.53
CA PRO A 295 -14.89 -10.81 1.49
C PRO A 295 -13.61 -11.01 2.29
N TRP A 296 -12.88 -12.11 2.09
CA TRP A 296 -11.66 -12.42 2.83
C TRP A 296 -10.69 -13.17 1.91
N GLU A 297 -9.51 -12.62 1.66
CA GLU A 297 -8.51 -13.20 0.78
C GLU A 297 -7.15 -13.20 1.50
N GLU A 298 -6.61 -14.38 1.75
CA GLU A 298 -5.30 -14.56 2.38
C GLU A 298 -4.24 -15.06 1.38
N ARG A 299 -4.65 -15.45 0.16
CA ARG A 299 -3.81 -16.11 -0.85
C ARG A 299 -3.76 -15.33 -2.15
N ILE A 300 -3.59 -14.01 -2.03
CA ILE A 300 -3.44 -13.09 -3.17
C ILE A 300 -2.34 -13.60 -4.15
N GLU A 301 -1.27 -14.20 -3.63
CA GLU A 301 -0.14 -14.70 -4.43
C GLU A 301 -0.34 -16.07 -5.06
N GLU A 302 -1.07 -16.99 -4.43
CA GLU A 302 -1.34 -18.32 -5.01
C GLU A 302 -2.26 -18.24 -6.23
N ALA A 303 -2.99 -17.12 -6.35
CA ALA A 303 -4.01 -16.92 -7.35
C ALA A 303 -3.64 -15.82 -8.36
N ASN A 304 -2.35 -15.47 -8.49
CA ASN A 304 -1.74 -14.62 -9.51
C ASN A 304 -0.70 -15.42 -10.31
#